data_AF-A0A7J4LUY2-F1
#
_entry.id   AF-A0A7J4LUY2-F1
#
_cell.length_a   1.000
_cell.length_b   1.000
_cell.length_c   1.000
_cell.angle_alpha   90.00
_cell.angle_beta   90.00
_cell.angle_gamma   90.00
#
_symmetry.space_group_name_H-M   'P 1'
#
loop_
_entity.id
_entity.type
_entity.pdbx_description
1 polymer ?
#
loop_
_entity_poly.entity_id
_entity_poly.type
_entity_poly.pdbx_seq_one_letter_code
_entity_poly.pdbx_strand_id
1 'polypeptide(L)'
;MPKELTVTLTDTEYEILSKMTIVAGEDGEKLRNLFRYYVSTIPELRSSEYALKRAENKEELDAQLKLVWESYEDTDNPMEKWDEARLKRLYTLLLEINAIMKIGEDPFTPSNKFRGLFKMLLHDVATESKDMDEYSAACIATIQLLQSFSSGTLSKEDIRDCTILINEGWLFAYATAMKRAREFMKTKRKFPEIELRKPVMEQV
;
A
#
# COMPACT_ATOMS: atom_id res chain seq x y z
N MET A 1 -24.82 24.30 -20.82
CA MET A 1 -23.50 24.15 -20.15
C MET A 1 -23.77 23.71 -18.72
N PRO A 2 -23.24 22.56 -18.25
CA PRO A 2 -23.34 22.23 -16.84
C PRO A 2 -22.54 23.28 -16.06
N LYS A 3 -23.15 23.91 -15.05
CA LYS A 3 -22.43 24.78 -14.14
C LYS A 3 -21.64 23.88 -13.20
N GLU A 4 -20.31 23.89 -13.31
CA GLU A 4 -19.46 23.24 -12.32
C GLU A 4 -19.65 23.95 -10.97
N LEU A 5 -20.04 23.17 -9.96
CA LEU A 5 -20.21 23.65 -8.59
C LEU A 5 -19.02 23.14 -7.77
N THR A 6 -17.97 23.95 -7.68
CA THR A 6 -16.82 23.64 -6.82
C THR A 6 -17.15 24.10 -5.41
N VAL A 7 -17.31 23.16 -4.47
CA VAL A 7 -17.59 23.46 -3.06
C VAL A 7 -16.39 23.05 -2.21
N THR A 8 -15.83 23.99 -1.47
CA THR A 8 -14.78 23.73 -0.49
C THR A 8 -15.43 23.27 0.81
N LEU A 9 -15.25 22.00 1.16
CA LEU A 9 -15.70 21.46 2.44
C LEU A 9 -14.73 21.88 3.55
N THR A 10 -15.30 22.18 4.72
CA THR A 10 -14.59 22.35 5.99
C THR A 10 -14.12 21.00 6.54
N ASP A 11 -13.11 21.00 7.43
CA ASP A 11 -12.58 19.78 8.07
C ASP A 11 -13.69 18.95 8.73
N THR A 12 -14.66 19.61 9.35
CA THR A 12 -15.83 18.97 9.98
C THR A 12 -16.73 18.29 8.95
N GLU A 13 -16.98 18.93 7.80
CA GLU A 13 -17.79 18.36 6.72
C GLU A 13 -17.08 17.16 6.08
N TYR A 14 -15.76 17.21 5.95
CA TYR A 14 -14.95 16.08 5.54
C TYR A 14 -15.01 14.91 6.53
N GLU A 15 -14.94 15.20 7.82
CA GLU A 15 -15.03 14.19 8.88
C GLU A 15 -16.42 13.53 8.94
N ILE A 16 -17.47 14.29 8.64
CA ILE A 16 -18.85 13.77 8.53
C ILE A 16 -18.99 12.88 7.30
N LEU A 17 -18.51 13.31 6.13
CA LEU A 17 -18.57 12.53 4.89
C LEU A 17 -17.75 11.24 4.97
N SER A 18 -16.56 11.28 5.58
CA SER A 18 -15.70 10.09 5.75
C SER A 18 -16.29 9.03 6.68
N LYS A 19 -17.26 9.39 7.53
CA LYS A 19 -17.99 8.48 8.43
C LYS A 19 -19.29 7.93 7.81
N MET A 20 -19.71 8.41 6.64
CA MET A 20 -20.92 7.91 5.98
C MET A 20 -20.66 6.55 5.35
N THR A 21 -21.18 5.48 5.98
CA THR A 21 -21.04 4.10 5.51
C THR A 21 -22.07 3.70 4.45
N ILE A 22 -23.22 4.37 4.38
CA ILE A 22 -24.29 4.12 3.40
C ILE A 22 -24.95 5.45 3.03
N VAL A 23 -24.85 5.87 1.77
CA VAL A 23 -25.66 6.98 1.22
C VAL A 23 -26.81 6.35 0.42
N ALA A 24 -27.92 6.05 1.09
CA ALA A 24 -29.11 5.51 0.43
C ALA A 24 -29.95 6.65 -0.18
N GLY A 25 -30.47 6.47 -1.40
CA GLY A 25 -31.33 7.43 -2.10
C GLY A 25 -30.86 7.78 -3.51
N GLU A 26 -31.71 8.47 -4.29
CA GLU A 26 -31.45 8.88 -5.70
C GLU A 26 -30.15 9.69 -5.89
N ASP A 27 -29.69 10.39 -4.85
CA ASP A 27 -28.50 11.24 -4.90
C ASP A 27 -27.23 10.61 -4.28
N GLY A 28 -27.30 9.34 -3.82
CA GLY A 28 -26.16 8.68 -3.17
C GLY A 28 -24.92 8.56 -4.06
N GLU A 29 -25.12 8.25 -5.34
CA GLU A 29 -24.03 8.17 -6.32
C GLU A 29 -23.42 9.55 -6.63
N LYS A 30 -24.24 10.61 -6.63
CA LYS A 30 -23.74 11.99 -6.82
C LYS A 30 -22.87 12.42 -5.64
N LEU A 31 -23.31 12.16 -4.41
CA LEU A 31 -22.52 12.45 -3.20
C LEU A 31 -21.21 11.67 -3.16
N ARG A 32 -21.24 10.39 -3.55
CA ARG A 32 -20.03 9.57 -3.67
C ARG A 32 -19.04 10.15 -4.68
N ASN A 33 -19.53 10.58 -5.84
CA ASN A 33 -18.70 11.21 -6.87
C ASN A 33 -18.16 12.57 -6.45
N LEU A 34 -18.93 13.38 -5.71
CA LEU A 34 -18.46 14.63 -5.13
C LEU A 34 -17.35 14.40 -4.10
N PHE A 35 -17.50 13.39 -3.24
CA PHE A 35 -16.47 13.02 -2.28
C PHE A 35 -15.19 12.52 -2.95
N ARG A 36 -15.31 11.64 -3.96
CA ARG A 36 -14.18 11.20 -4.80
C ARG A 36 -13.45 12.40 -5.42
N TYR A 37 -14.21 13.32 -6.00
CA TYR A 37 -13.66 14.52 -6.61
C TYR A 37 -12.91 15.37 -5.58
N TYR A 38 -13.55 15.69 -4.45
CA TYR A 38 -12.93 16.48 -3.37
C TYR A 38 -11.59 15.88 -2.92
N VAL A 39 -11.59 14.59 -2.58
CA VAL A 39 -10.38 13.87 -2.13
C VAL A 39 -9.29 13.87 -3.21
N SER A 40 -9.66 13.70 -4.49
CA SER A 40 -8.70 13.69 -5.60
C SER A 40 -8.06 15.06 -5.89
N THR A 41 -8.74 16.15 -5.53
CA THR A 41 -8.27 17.52 -5.81
C THR A 41 -7.32 18.10 -4.77
N ILE A 42 -7.23 17.48 -3.58
CA ILE A 42 -6.42 17.96 -2.45
C ILE A 42 -5.21 17.04 -2.26
N PRO A 43 -3.97 17.48 -2.57
CA PRO A 43 -2.78 16.66 -2.45
C PRO A 43 -2.55 16.04 -1.06
N GLU A 44 -2.94 16.74 -0.01
CA GLU A 44 -2.85 16.32 1.39
C GLU A 44 -3.75 15.12 1.70
N LEU A 45 -4.84 14.93 0.95
CA LEU A 45 -5.79 13.82 1.11
C LEU A 45 -5.42 12.59 0.29
N ARG A 46 -4.20 12.54 -0.27
CA ARG A 46 -3.76 11.41 -1.09
C ARG A 46 -3.86 10.05 -0.39
N SER A 47 -3.54 9.96 0.90
CA SER A 47 -3.75 8.70 1.67
C SER A 47 -5.23 8.29 1.69
N SER A 48 -6.13 9.25 1.92
CA SER A 48 -7.58 9.01 1.90
C SER A 48 -8.09 8.63 0.51
N GLU A 49 -7.51 9.16 -0.57
CA GLU A 49 -7.81 8.75 -1.94
C GLU A 49 -7.52 7.27 -2.16
N TYR A 50 -6.36 6.80 -1.69
CA TYR A 50 -6.01 5.39 -1.77
C TYR A 50 -6.85 4.52 -0.84
N ALA A 51 -7.22 5.01 0.35
CA ALA A 51 -8.12 4.28 1.24
C ALA A 51 -9.50 4.06 0.59
N LEU A 52 -10.05 5.10 -0.05
CA LEU A 52 -11.30 4.99 -0.81
C LEU A 52 -11.18 3.98 -1.95
N LYS A 53 -10.11 4.07 -2.76
CA LYS A 53 -9.84 3.12 -3.84
C LYS A 53 -9.67 1.68 -3.36
N ARG A 54 -9.08 1.44 -2.18
CA ARG A 54 -9.00 0.09 -1.58
C ARG A 54 -10.39 -0.44 -1.23
N ALA A 55 -11.20 0.38 -0.58
CA ALA A 55 -12.55 -0.02 -0.18
C ALA A 55 -13.42 -0.37 -1.40
N GLU A 56 -13.29 0.40 -2.48
CA GLU A 56 -14.04 0.19 -3.72
C GLU A 56 -13.58 -1.05 -4.50
N ASN A 57 -12.28 -1.37 -4.47
CA ASN A 57 -11.69 -2.49 -5.20
C ASN A 57 -11.35 -3.69 -4.31
N LYS A 58 -11.94 -3.79 -3.11
CA LYS A 58 -11.55 -4.77 -2.09
C LYS A 58 -11.55 -6.20 -2.62
N GLU A 59 -12.62 -6.61 -3.29
CA GLU A 59 -12.76 -7.98 -3.80
C GLU A 59 -11.69 -8.32 -4.85
N GLU A 60 -11.36 -7.37 -5.73
CA GLU A 60 -10.29 -7.56 -6.73
C GLU A 60 -8.92 -7.60 -6.06
N LEU A 61 -8.67 -6.74 -5.06
CA LEU A 61 -7.41 -6.77 -4.30
C LEU A 61 -7.22 -8.09 -3.55
N ASP A 62 -8.27 -8.60 -2.91
CA ASP A 62 -8.26 -9.88 -2.20
C ASP A 62 -8.04 -11.04 -3.18
N ALA A 63 -8.66 -11.00 -4.37
CA ALA A 63 -8.44 -12.00 -5.42
C ALA A 63 -7.00 -11.98 -5.95
N GLN A 64 -6.42 -10.80 -6.19
CA GLN A 64 -5.03 -10.65 -6.61
C GLN A 64 -4.04 -11.10 -5.53
N LEU A 65 -4.32 -10.79 -4.26
CA LEU A 65 -3.51 -11.25 -3.14
C LEU A 65 -3.49 -12.78 -3.07
N LYS A 66 -4.64 -13.43 -3.31
CA LYS A 66 -4.70 -14.89 -3.40
C LYS A 66 -3.82 -15.44 -4.52
N LEU A 67 -3.87 -14.86 -5.73
CA LEU A 67 -3.01 -15.27 -6.85
C LEU A 67 -1.52 -15.13 -6.52
N VAL A 68 -1.15 -14.09 -5.75
CA VAL A 68 0.22 -13.92 -5.25
C VAL A 68 0.59 -15.07 -4.32
N TRP A 69 -0.23 -15.35 -3.31
CA TRP A 69 0.04 -16.43 -2.35
C TRP A 69 0.03 -17.83 -2.96
N GLU A 70 -0.79 -18.09 -3.99
CA GLU A 70 -0.75 -19.33 -4.78
C GLU A 70 0.63 -19.58 -5.38
N SER A 71 1.41 -18.52 -5.68
CA SER A 71 2.79 -18.69 -6.18
C SER A 71 3.78 -19.16 -5.11
N TYR A 72 3.45 -18.99 -3.84
CA TYR A 72 4.26 -19.39 -2.68
C TYR A 72 3.84 -20.74 -2.08
N GLU A 73 2.75 -21.36 -2.55
CA GLU A 73 2.26 -22.63 -1.98
C GLU A 73 3.32 -23.75 -2.00
N ASP A 74 4.12 -23.81 -3.07
CA ASP A 74 5.14 -24.84 -3.28
C ASP A 74 6.59 -24.32 -3.18
N THR A 75 6.80 -23.08 -2.75
CA THR A 75 8.14 -22.48 -2.65
C THR A 75 8.16 -21.21 -1.80
N ASP A 76 9.19 -21.07 -0.97
CA ASP A 76 9.42 -19.84 -0.21
C ASP A 76 9.92 -18.68 -1.11
N ASN A 77 10.53 -19.00 -2.26
CA ASN A 77 11.07 -18.04 -3.23
C ASN A 77 10.57 -18.37 -4.65
N PRO A 78 9.39 -17.87 -5.06
CA PRO A 78 8.84 -18.08 -6.40
C PRO A 78 9.76 -17.61 -7.53
N MET A 79 10.56 -16.58 -7.28
CA MET A 79 11.48 -16.01 -8.28
C MET A 79 12.60 -16.96 -8.72
N GLU A 80 12.99 -17.95 -7.89
CA GLU A 80 14.05 -18.90 -8.24
C GLU A 80 13.69 -19.78 -9.45
N LYS A 81 12.39 -19.96 -9.71
CA LYS A 81 11.88 -20.77 -10.82
C LYS A 81 11.72 -19.95 -12.11
N TRP A 82 12.05 -18.66 -12.11
CA TRP A 82 11.82 -17.77 -13.25
C TRP A 82 13.05 -17.68 -14.14
N ASP A 83 12.83 -17.78 -15.46
CA ASP A 83 13.90 -17.59 -16.43
C ASP A 83 14.24 -16.10 -16.65
N GLU A 84 15.41 -15.86 -17.24
CA GLU A 84 15.91 -14.51 -17.53
C GLU A 84 14.98 -13.76 -18.49
N ALA A 85 14.32 -14.46 -19.41
CA ALA A 85 13.40 -13.85 -20.37
C ALA A 85 12.17 -13.27 -19.67
N ARG A 86 11.59 -14.00 -18.71
CA ARG A 86 10.48 -13.55 -17.87
C ARG A 86 10.91 -12.37 -17.00
N LEU A 87 12.06 -12.46 -16.34
CA LEU A 87 12.58 -11.35 -15.52
C LEU A 87 12.77 -10.08 -16.36
N LYS A 88 13.38 -10.19 -17.54
CA LYS A 88 13.57 -9.06 -18.46
C LYS A 88 12.24 -8.45 -18.90
N ARG A 89 11.25 -9.28 -19.24
CA ARG A 89 9.89 -8.81 -19.57
C ARG A 89 9.27 -8.03 -18.42
N LEU A 90 9.34 -8.54 -17.19
CA LEU A 90 8.79 -7.87 -16.00
C LEU A 90 9.50 -6.54 -15.72
N TYR A 91 10.83 -6.49 -15.84
CA TYR A 91 11.57 -5.24 -15.72
C TYR A 91 11.12 -4.19 -16.75
N THR A 92 10.91 -4.60 -18.01
CA THR A 92 10.38 -3.71 -19.04
C THR A 92 9.01 -3.15 -18.66
N LEU A 93 8.06 -4.01 -18.24
CA LEU A 93 6.73 -3.56 -17.79
C LEU A 93 6.82 -2.56 -16.63
N LEU A 94 7.65 -2.87 -15.64
CA LEU A 94 7.81 -2.02 -14.45
C LEU A 94 8.47 -0.67 -14.77
N LEU A 95 9.35 -0.61 -15.78
CA LEU A 95 9.93 0.63 -16.28
C LEU A 95 8.88 1.45 -17.03
N GLU A 96 8.09 0.83 -17.90
CA GLU A 96 7.06 1.51 -18.70
C GLU A 96 6.03 2.23 -17.81
N ILE A 97 5.64 1.60 -16.70
CA ILE A 97 4.72 2.22 -15.73
C ILE A 97 5.43 3.12 -14.72
N ASN A 98 6.76 3.30 -14.79
CA ASN A 98 7.58 4.08 -13.83
C ASN A 98 7.54 3.56 -12.37
N ALA A 99 7.26 2.27 -12.17
CA ALA A 99 7.31 1.64 -10.85
C ALA A 99 8.76 1.43 -10.39
N ILE A 100 9.66 1.13 -11.31
CA ILE A 100 11.10 1.05 -11.08
C ILE A 100 11.87 2.08 -11.92
N MET A 101 13.12 2.29 -11.55
CA MET A 101 14.08 3.13 -12.26
C MET A 101 15.45 2.43 -12.31
N LYS A 102 16.23 2.76 -13.32
CA LYS A 102 17.61 2.28 -13.47
C LYS A 102 18.56 3.19 -12.69
N ILE A 103 19.45 2.61 -11.88
CA ILE A 103 20.54 3.35 -11.22
C ILE A 103 21.86 2.88 -11.84
N GLY A 104 22.34 3.58 -12.87
CA GLY A 104 23.57 3.21 -13.57
C GLY A 104 23.38 2.09 -14.59
N GLU A 105 24.39 1.23 -14.75
CA GLU A 105 24.41 0.25 -15.84
C GLU A 105 23.58 -1.02 -15.57
N ASP A 106 23.47 -1.48 -14.32
CA ASP A 106 22.89 -2.81 -14.03
C ASP A 106 21.78 -2.87 -12.96
N PRO A 107 21.77 -2.11 -11.85
CA PRO A 107 20.72 -2.30 -10.85
C PRO A 107 19.45 -1.48 -11.13
N PHE A 108 18.32 -2.17 -11.12
CA PHE A 108 16.99 -1.55 -10.99
C PHE A 108 16.65 -1.32 -9.52
N THR A 109 15.80 -0.32 -9.26
CA THR A 109 15.21 -0.10 -7.94
C THR A 109 13.83 0.53 -8.06
N PRO A 110 12.91 0.37 -7.08
CA PRO A 110 11.65 1.09 -7.08
C PRO A 110 11.86 2.60 -7.15
N SER A 111 11.12 3.28 -8.02
CA SER A 111 11.22 4.73 -8.19
C SER A 111 10.91 5.45 -6.87
N ASN A 112 11.47 6.65 -6.67
CA ASN A 112 11.24 7.41 -5.43
C ASN A 112 9.75 7.66 -5.18
N LYS A 113 8.98 7.93 -6.24
CA LYS A 113 7.53 8.11 -6.19
C LYS A 113 6.82 6.82 -5.75
N PHE A 114 7.12 5.70 -6.42
CA PHE A 114 6.51 4.40 -6.09
C PHE A 114 6.81 3.99 -4.64
N ARG A 115 8.09 4.08 -4.25
CA ARG A 115 8.56 3.74 -2.90
C ARG A 115 7.95 4.63 -1.81
N GLY A 116 7.81 5.93 -2.07
CA GLY A 116 7.20 6.86 -1.13
C GLY A 116 5.73 6.52 -0.88
N LEU A 117 4.97 6.27 -1.94
CA LEU A 117 3.58 5.85 -1.85
C LEU A 117 3.45 4.47 -1.18
N PHE A 118 4.33 3.53 -1.52
CA PHE A 118 4.32 2.20 -0.93
C PHE A 118 4.44 2.25 0.59
N LYS A 119 5.37 3.04 1.15
CA LYS A 119 5.53 3.13 2.61
C LYS A 119 4.28 3.66 3.31
N MET A 120 3.63 4.67 2.71
CA MET A 120 2.37 5.21 3.20
C MET A 120 1.28 4.13 3.17
N LEU A 121 1.11 3.45 2.04
CA LEU A 121 0.08 2.42 1.88
C LEU A 121 0.31 1.19 2.74
N LEU A 122 1.56 0.74 2.88
CA LEU A 122 1.91 -0.35 3.78
C LEU A 122 1.46 -0.05 5.22
N HIS A 123 1.74 1.17 5.69
CA HIS A 123 1.30 1.61 7.00
C HIS A 123 -0.23 1.63 7.11
N ASP A 124 -0.91 2.24 6.14
CA ASP A 124 -2.37 2.37 6.13
C ASP A 124 -3.05 0.99 6.11
N VAL A 125 -2.67 0.11 5.19
CA VAL A 125 -3.22 -1.25 5.07
C VAL A 125 -3.00 -2.06 6.35
N ALA A 126 -1.78 -2.05 6.88
CA ALA A 126 -1.43 -2.81 8.09
C ALA A 126 -2.07 -2.26 9.37
N THR A 127 -2.58 -1.02 9.36
CA THR A 127 -3.30 -0.41 10.50
C THR A 127 -4.81 -0.56 10.37
N GLU A 128 -5.35 -0.51 9.16
CA GLU A 128 -6.77 -0.75 8.84
C GLU A 128 -7.17 -2.21 9.06
N SER A 129 -6.31 -3.16 8.68
CA SER A 129 -6.59 -4.60 8.75
C SER A 129 -5.81 -5.25 9.90
N LYS A 130 -6.42 -5.31 11.08
CA LYS A 130 -5.77 -5.86 12.30
C LYS A 130 -5.36 -7.33 12.18
N ASP A 131 -6.04 -8.10 11.33
CA ASP A 131 -5.80 -9.53 11.15
C ASP A 131 -4.83 -9.83 9.99
N MET A 132 -4.43 -8.81 9.23
CA MET A 132 -3.50 -8.96 8.11
C MET A 132 -2.05 -8.86 8.60
N ASP A 133 -1.22 -9.82 8.18
CA ASP A 133 0.22 -9.77 8.43
C ASP A 133 0.91 -8.71 7.56
N GLU A 134 2.11 -8.28 7.96
CA GLU A 134 2.83 -7.20 7.28
C GLU A 134 3.27 -7.55 5.84
N TYR A 135 3.44 -8.83 5.51
CA TYR A 135 3.79 -9.26 4.15
C TYR A 135 2.56 -9.23 3.24
N SER A 136 1.40 -9.73 3.71
CA SER A 136 0.13 -9.57 3.00
C SER A 136 -0.21 -8.09 2.79
N ALA A 137 0.01 -7.24 3.80
CA ALA A 137 -0.20 -5.80 3.69
C ALA A 137 0.73 -5.17 2.64
N ALA A 138 1.99 -5.61 2.56
CA ALA A 138 2.92 -5.18 1.53
C ALA A 138 2.49 -5.62 0.13
N CYS A 139 1.98 -6.85 -0.02
CA CYS A 139 1.43 -7.33 -1.28
C CYS A 139 0.22 -6.48 -1.72
N ILE A 140 -0.74 -6.21 -0.84
CA ILE A 140 -1.89 -5.35 -1.14
C ILE A 140 -1.44 -3.94 -1.55
N ALA A 141 -0.51 -3.34 -0.80
CA ALA A 141 0.02 -2.02 -1.13
C ALA A 141 0.67 -1.99 -2.52
N THR A 142 1.45 -3.01 -2.87
CA THR A 142 2.10 -3.13 -4.19
C THR A 142 1.08 -3.37 -5.30
N ILE A 143 0.12 -4.28 -5.12
CA ILE A 143 -0.98 -4.53 -6.09
C ILE A 143 -1.73 -3.22 -6.38
N GLN A 144 -2.13 -2.50 -5.34
CA GLN A 144 -2.87 -1.24 -5.48
C GLN A 144 -2.06 -0.20 -6.27
N LEU A 145 -0.76 -0.10 -6.03
CA LEU A 145 0.10 0.81 -6.77
C LEU A 145 0.30 0.39 -8.22
N LEU A 146 0.49 -0.90 -8.50
CA LEU A 146 0.62 -1.42 -9.86
C LEU A 146 -0.65 -1.14 -10.67
N GLN A 147 -1.83 -1.36 -10.10
CA GLN A 147 -3.11 -1.01 -10.74
C GLN A 147 -3.21 0.51 -11.00
N SER A 148 -2.77 1.33 -10.05
CA SER A 148 -2.81 2.80 -10.16
C SER A 148 -1.82 3.34 -11.21
N PHE A 149 -0.60 2.82 -11.25
CA PHE A 149 0.46 3.29 -12.16
C PHE A 149 0.26 2.77 -13.58
N SER A 150 -0.30 1.56 -13.74
CA SER A 150 -0.63 1.00 -15.05
C SER A 150 -1.93 1.52 -15.63
N SER A 151 -2.74 2.26 -14.86
CA SER A 151 -4.11 2.62 -15.25
C SER A 151 -4.95 1.40 -15.67
N GLY A 152 -4.73 0.26 -15.04
CA GLY A 152 -5.45 -1.00 -15.32
C GLY A 152 -5.03 -1.73 -16.59
N THR A 153 -3.90 -1.38 -17.21
CA THR A 153 -3.42 -2.03 -18.45
C THR A 153 -2.70 -3.35 -18.22
N LEU A 154 -2.24 -3.63 -17.00
CA LEU A 154 -1.58 -4.88 -16.66
C LEU A 154 -2.59 -6.02 -16.50
N SER A 155 -2.23 -7.20 -17.01
CA SER A 155 -2.97 -8.44 -16.77
C SER A 155 -2.91 -8.87 -15.30
N LYS A 156 -3.78 -9.78 -14.87
CA LYS A 156 -3.76 -10.31 -13.50
C LYS A 156 -2.45 -11.03 -13.21
N GLU A 157 -1.96 -11.79 -14.18
CA GLU A 157 -0.69 -12.51 -14.11
C GLU A 157 0.50 -11.55 -14.01
N ASP A 158 0.49 -10.45 -14.76
CA ASP A 158 1.55 -9.45 -14.69
C ASP A 158 1.50 -8.67 -13.37
N ILE A 159 0.31 -8.37 -12.83
CA ILE A 159 0.17 -7.77 -11.49
C ILE A 159 0.76 -8.70 -10.43
N ARG A 160 0.39 -10.00 -10.46
CA ARG A 160 0.93 -11.02 -9.55
C ARG A 160 2.45 -11.08 -9.63
N ASP A 161 3.00 -11.27 -10.83
CA ASP A 161 4.44 -11.44 -11.04
C ASP A 161 5.22 -10.17 -10.68
N CYS A 162 4.73 -9.00 -11.08
CA CYS A 162 5.34 -7.72 -10.71
C CYS A 162 5.29 -7.48 -9.19
N THR A 163 4.21 -7.90 -8.53
CA THR A 163 4.09 -7.79 -7.07
C THR A 163 5.15 -8.60 -6.36
N ILE A 164 5.32 -9.87 -6.75
CA ILE A 164 6.35 -10.77 -6.22
C ILE A 164 7.74 -10.17 -6.47
N LEU A 165 8.04 -9.80 -7.72
CA LEU A 165 9.34 -9.25 -8.11
C LEU A 165 9.74 -8.02 -7.30
N ILE A 166 8.83 -7.04 -7.21
CA ILE A 166 9.09 -5.79 -6.52
C ILE A 166 9.24 -6.01 -5.01
N ASN A 167 8.39 -6.86 -4.43
CA ASN A 167 8.39 -7.09 -2.99
C ASN A 167 9.63 -7.85 -2.54
N GLU A 168 9.95 -8.98 -3.16
CA GLU A 168 11.14 -9.75 -2.83
C GLU A 168 12.43 -8.99 -3.12
N GLY A 169 12.50 -8.33 -4.28
CA GLY A 169 13.70 -7.60 -4.67
C GLY A 169 14.00 -6.41 -3.75
N TRP A 170 12.98 -5.72 -3.23
CA TRP A 170 13.19 -4.46 -2.52
C TRP A 170 12.24 -4.16 -1.35
N LEU A 171 10.94 -4.43 -1.48
CA LEU A 171 9.95 -3.82 -0.57
C LEU A 171 9.64 -4.62 0.70
N PHE A 172 9.86 -5.93 0.74
CA PHE A 172 9.68 -6.76 1.94
C PHE A 172 10.61 -6.38 3.09
N ALA A 173 11.72 -5.68 2.82
CA ALA A 173 12.54 -5.08 3.87
C ALA A 173 11.73 -4.13 4.78
N TYR A 174 10.76 -3.38 4.21
CA TYR A 174 9.89 -2.49 4.98
C TYR A 174 8.84 -3.25 5.80
N ALA A 175 8.22 -4.29 5.22
CA ALA A 175 7.30 -5.16 5.93
C ALA A 175 8.00 -5.84 7.12
N THR A 176 9.20 -6.35 6.90
CA THR A 176 10.05 -6.96 7.94
C THR A 176 10.37 -5.97 9.06
N ALA A 177 10.75 -4.73 8.71
CA ALA A 177 11.01 -3.68 9.70
C ALA A 177 9.75 -3.34 10.51
N MET A 178 8.59 -3.27 9.86
CA MET A 178 7.30 -3.01 10.52
C MET A 178 6.91 -4.14 11.48
N LYS A 179 7.05 -5.39 11.06
CA LYS A 179 6.81 -6.58 11.90
C LYS A 179 7.69 -6.56 13.14
N ARG A 180 9.01 -6.33 12.97
CA ARG A 180 9.96 -6.21 14.10
C ARG A 180 9.58 -5.09 15.06
N ALA A 181 9.17 -3.93 14.55
CA ALA A 181 8.71 -2.83 15.40
C ALA A 181 7.44 -3.18 16.18
N ARG A 182 6.47 -3.85 15.54
CA ARG A 182 5.23 -4.31 16.17
C ARG A 182 5.51 -5.35 17.26
N GLU A 183 6.39 -6.30 16.99
CA GLU A 183 6.85 -7.31 17.96
C GLU A 183 7.54 -6.65 19.15
N PHE A 184 8.48 -5.74 18.90
CA PHE A 184 9.16 -4.99 19.96
C PHE A 184 8.18 -4.24 20.87
N MET A 185 7.19 -3.56 20.29
CA MET A 185 6.15 -2.85 21.06
C MET A 185 5.27 -3.79 21.88
N LYS A 186 4.93 -4.98 21.35
CA LYS A 186 4.22 -6.02 22.12
C LYS A 186 5.06 -6.50 23.31
N THR A 187 6.37 -6.69 23.13
CA THR A 187 7.28 -7.12 24.21
C THR A 187 7.48 -6.01 25.25
N LYS A 188 7.65 -4.75 24.83
CA LYS A 188 7.75 -3.61 25.75
C LYS A 188 6.49 -3.43 26.60
N ARG A 189 5.30 -3.60 26.01
CA ARG A 189 4.03 -3.60 26.77
C ARG A 189 3.93 -4.72 27.80
N LYS A 190 4.59 -5.86 27.57
CA LYS A 190 4.65 -6.97 28.52
C LYS A 190 5.64 -6.74 29.67
N PHE A 191 6.57 -5.78 29.55
CA PHE A 191 7.57 -5.45 30.57
C PHE A 191 7.70 -3.93 30.76
N PRO A 192 6.76 -3.28 31.46
CA PRO A 192 6.76 -1.83 31.65
C PRO A 192 7.92 -1.30 32.52
N GLU A 193 8.53 -2.14 33.36
CA GLU A 193 9.49 -1.73 34.40
C GLU A 193 10.97 -1.72 33.99
N ILE A 194 11.30 -1.89 32.71
CA ILE A 194 12.66 -1.59 32.21
C ILE A 194 12.74 -0.10 31.80
N GLU A 195 12.16 0.79 32.60
CA GLU A 195 12.53 2.20 32.62
C GLU A 195 13.73 2.34 33.56
N LEU A 196 14.91 2.36 32.94
CA LEU A 196 16.18 2.92 33.45
C LEU A 196 16.22 3.11 34.97
N ARG A 197 16.79 2.14 35.69
CA ARG A 197 17.45 2.43 36.97
C ARG A 197 18.42 3.59 36.70
N LYS A 198 18.03 4.82 37.06
CA LYS A 198 18.96 5.95 37.08
C LYS A 198 20.17 5.50 37.91
N PRO A 199 21.41 5.81 37.48
CA PRO A 199 22.55 5.57 38.34
C PRO A 199 22.29 6.36 39.61
N VAL A 200 22.20 5.66 40.74
CA VAL A 200 22.24 6.29 42.05
C VAL A 200 23.60 6.98 42.09
N MET A 201 23.62 8.31 42.02
CA MET A 201 24.81 9.05 42.42
C MET A 201 25.01 8.73 43.89
N GLU A 202 26.00 7.88 44.18
CA GLU A 202 26.54 7.73 45.52
C GLU A 202 27.09 9.10 45.94
N GLN A 203 26.36 9.78 46.82
CA GLN A 203 26.95 10.82 47.66
C GLN A 203 27.62 10.11 48.83
N VAL A 204 28.96 10.06 48.81
CA VAL A 204 29.80 10.01 50.01
C VAL A 204 30.99 10.94 49.79
#